data_AF-A0A257K552-F1
#
_entry.id   AF-A0A257K552-F1
#
_cell.length_a   1.000
_cell.length_b   1.000
_cell.length_c   1.000
_cell.angle_alpha   90.00
_cell.angle_beta   90.00
_cell.angle_gamma   90.00
#
_symmetry.space_group_name_H-M   'P 1'
#
loop_
_entity.id
_entity.type
_entity.pdbx_description
1 polymer ?
#
loop_
_entity_poly.entity_id
_entity_poly.type
_entity_poly.pdbx_seq_one_letter_code
_entity_poly.pdbx_strand_id
1 'polypeptide(L)' 'MYCGVWRCEPGHWRIAFGPHEHELFTVLTGRCRVHAASGGWQEAGPGEALYLPPGFEGSFEVLEALTKTYAIVDRG' A
#
# COMPACT_ATOMS: atom_id res chain seq x y z
N MET A 1 -4.53 7.43 14.20
CA MET A 1 -4.37 6.07 13.64
C MET A 1 -5.64 5.70 12.91
N TYR A 2 -5.51 5.24 11.67
CA TYR A 2 -6.60 4.68 10.89
C TYR A 2 -6.31 3.21 10.61
N CYS A 3 -7.29 2.34 10.74
CA CYS A 3 -7.13 0.93 10.38
C CYS A 3 -8.45 0.38 9.88
N GLY A 4 -8.38 -0.64 9.03
CA GLY A 4 -9.57 -1.27 8.50
C GLY A 4 -9.27 -2.24 7.38
N VAL A 5 -10.31 -2.56 6.62
CA VAL A 5 -10.24 -3.38 5.42
C VAL A 5 -10.54 -2.49 4.22
N TRP A 6 -9.70 -2.59 3.20
CA TRP A 6 -9.86 -1.87 1.94
C TRP A 6 -10.00 -2.85 0.78
N ARG A 7 -10.81 -2.48 -0.22
CA ARG A 7 -11.07 -3.27 -1.43
C ARG A 7 -11.02 -2.41 -2.67
N CYS A 8 -10.52 -2.97 -3.78
CA CYS A 8 -10.44 -2.26 -5.04
C CYS A 8 -10.32 -3.21 -6.24
N GLU A 9 -10.88 -2.78 -7.37
CA GLU A 9 -10.67 -3.40 -8.68
C GLU A 9 -9.31 -3.00 -9.29
N PRO A 10 -8.83 -3.68 -10.34
CA PRO A 10 -7.59 -3.33 -11.00
C PRO A 10 -7.51 -1.85 -11.43
N GLY A 11 -6.35 -1.26 -11.18
CA GLY A 11 -6.11 0.17 -11.42
C GLY A 11 -4.75 0.62 -10.88
N HIS A 12 -4.31 1.80 -11.30
CA HIS A 12 -2.98 2.32 -10.96
C HIS A 12 -3.03 3.82 -10.68
N TRP A 13 -2.59 4.24 -9.50
CA TRP A 13 -2.60 5.66 -9.11
C TRP A 13 -1.36 6.04 -8.30
N ARG A 14 -1.04 7.33 -8.32
CA ARG A 14 0.03 7.89 -7.49
C ARG A 14 -0.39 7.95 -6.03
N ILE A 15 0.56 7.68 -5.14
CA ILE A 15 0.42 7.87 -3.70
C ILE A 15 1.61 8.68 -3.18
N ALA A 16 1.36 9.53 -2.19
CA ALA A 16 2.37 10.36 -1.53
C ALA A 16 1.99 10.51 -0.07
N PHE A 17 2.90 10.15 0.83
CA PHE A 17 2.67 10.12 2.27
C PHE A 17 3.22 11.37 2.94
N GLY A 18 2.58 11.77 4.04
CA GLY A 18 3.10 12.82 4.90
C GLY A 18 4.46 12.49 5.52
N PRO A 19 5.19 13.50 6.06
CA PRO A 19 6.53 13.32 6.63
C PRO A 19 6.58 12.42 7.88
N HIS A 20 5.43 12.13 8.48
CA HIS A 20 5.26 11.31 9.68
C HIS A 20 4.26 10.16 9.46
N GLU A 21 3.76 9.99 8.23
CA GLU A 21 2.73 9.00 7.91
C GLU A 21 3.34 7.66 7.51
N HIS A 22 2.88 6.60 8.15
CA HIS A 22 3.30 5.23 7.92
C HIS A 22 2.10 4.39 7.49
N GLU A 23 2.27 3.46 6.57
CA GLU A 23 1.28 2.40 6.31
C GLU A 23 1.92 1.03 6.46
N LEU A 24 1.26 0.13 7.19
CA LEU A 24 1.47 -1.31 7.07
C LEU A 24 0.17 -1.92 6.56
N PHE A 25 0.24 -2.71 5.50
CA PHE A 25 -0.91 -3.49 5.06
C PHE A 25 -0.55 -4.95 4.80
N THR A 26 -1.56 -5.82 4.91
CA THR A 26 -1.48 -7.24 4.58
C THR A 26 -2.55 -7.57 3.56
N VAL A 27 -2.17 -8.21 2.47
CA VAL A 27 -3.12 -8.64 1.44
C VAL A 27 -3.85 -9.89 1.94
N LEU A 28 -5.17 -9.84 1.90
CA LEU A 28 -6.04 -10.97 2.22
C LEU A 28 -6.39 -11.77 0.96
N THR A 29 -6.69 -11.08 -0.14
CA THR A 29 -6.99 -11.67 -1.45
C THR A 29 -6.51 -10.76 -2.58
N GLY A 30 -6.24 -11.32 -3.76
CA GLY A 30 -5.80 -10.57 -4.93
C GLY A 30 -4.30 -10.29 -4.94
N ARG A 31 -3.89 -9.33 -5.77
CA ARG A 31 -2.47 -9.02 -6.00
C ARG A 31 -2.27 -7.54 -6.29
N CYS A 32 -1.25 -6.94 -5.68
CA CYS A 32 -0.90 -5.54 -5.91
C CYS A 32 0.61 -5.36 -6.02
N ARG A 33 1.01 -4.22 -6.58
CA ARG A 33 2.39 -3.77 -6.70
C ARG A 33 2.51 -2.32 -6.22
N VAL A 34 3.53 -2.07 -5.40
CA VAL A 34 3.91 -0.73 -4.94
C VAL A 34 5.19 -0.34 -5.64
N HIS A 35 5.13 0.74 -6.43
CA HIS A 35 6.27 1.27 -7.17
C HIS A 35 6.86 2.47 -6.44
N ALA A 36 8.16 2.48 -6.22
CA ALA A 36 8.84 3.62 -5.59
C ALA A 36 9.17 4.69 -6.64
N ALA A 37 9.13 5.97 -6.26
CA ALA A 37 9.54 7.08 -7.14
C ALA A 37 11.02 6.99 -7.57
N SER A 38 11.87 6.36 -6.76
CA SER A 38 13.27 6.05 -7.11
C SER A 38 13.43 4.98 -8.18
N GLY A 39 12.34 4.38 -8.63
CA GLY A 39 12.32 3.20 -9.49
C GLY A 39 12.24 1.90 -8.69
N GLY A 40 11.92 0.81 -9.40
CA GLY A 40 11.66 -0.50 -8.81
C GLY A 40 10.28 -0.63 -8.17
N TRP A 41 9.95 -1.86 -7.78
CA TRP A 41 8.66 -2.18 -7.19
C TRP A 41 8.73 -3.39 -6.27
N GLN A 42 7.75 -3.48 -5.36
CA GLN A 42 7.46 -4.65 -4.54
C GLN A 42 6.05 -5.14 -4.85
N GLU A 43 5.87 -6.45 -4.93
CA GLU A 43 4.57 -7.07 -5.16
C GLU A 43 4.14 -7.82 -3.90
N ALA A 44 2.83 -7.88 -3.67
CA ALA A 44 2.23 -8.62 -2.58
C ALA A 44 0.95 -9.33 -3.03
N GLY A 45 0.84 -10.60 -2.66
CA GLY A 45 -0.33 -11.45 -2.74
C GLY A 45 -0.79 -11.94 -1.36
N PRO A 46 -1.75 -12.88 -1.29
CA PRO A 46 -2.40 -13.27 -0.04
C PRO A 46 -1.42 -13.74 1.04
N GLY A 47 -1.54 -13.14 2.23
CA GLY A 47 -0.66 -13.40 3.38
C GLY A 47 0.61 -12.54 3.43
N GLU A 48 0.95 -11.85 2.35
CA GLU A 48 2.12 -10.97 2.29
C GLU A 48 1.76 -9.56 2.76
N ALA A 49 2.72 -8.90 3.38
CA ALA A 49 2.57 -7.55 3.93
C ALA A 49 3.63 -6.61 3.39
N LEU A 50 3.24 -5.36 3.15
CA LEU A 50 4.15 -4.28 2.75
C LEU A 50 4.08 -3.13 3.75
N TYR A 51 5.25 -2.55 4.04
CA TYR A 51 5.41 -1.37 4.86
C TYR A 51 5.84 -0.20 3.97
N LEU A 52 5.11 0.91 4.05
CA LEU A 52 5.41 2.15 3.36
C LEU A 52 5.88 3.18 4.41
N PRO A 53 7.13 3.66 4.32
CA PRO A 53 7.71 4.57 5.30
C PRO A 53 7.20 6.01 5.15
N PRO A 54 7.49 6.89 6.14
CA PRO A 54 7.19 8.32 6.04
C PRO A 54 7.84 8.97 4.83
N GLY A 55 7.10 9.90 4.23
CA GLY A 55 7.51 10.57 2.99
C GLY A 55 7.60 9.63 1.79
N PHE A 56 6.98 8.44 1.83
CA PHE A 56 6.91 7.57 0.67
C PHE A 56 6.24 8.30 -0.50
N GLU A 57 6.89 8.28 -1.65
CA GLU A 57 6.34 8.74 -2.92
C GLU A 57 6.44 7.64 -3.96
N GLY A 58 5.35 7.45 -4.72
CA GLY A 58 5.30 6.39 -5.71
C GLY A 58 3.92 6.18 -6.28
N SER A 59 3.61 4.92 -6.58
CA SER A 59 2.28 4.54 -7.06
C SER A 59 1.87 3.16 -6.56
N PHE A 60 0.56 2.98 -6.41
CA PHE A 60 -0.09 1.74 -6.04
C PHE A 60 -0.83 1.18 -7.24
N GLU A 61 -0.50 -0.05 -7.63
CA GLU A 61 -1.10 -0.76 -8.74
C GLU A 61 -1.82 -2.01 -8.22
N VAL A 62 -3.12 -2.09 -8.44
CA VAL A 62 -3.91 -3.31 -8.22
C VAL A 62 -3.87 -4.12 -9.51
N LEU A 63 -3.28 -5.31 -9.46
CA LEU A 63 -3.12 -6.22 -10.60
C LEU A 63 -4.33 -7.16 -10.74
N GLU A 64 -4.90 -7.57 -9.59
CA GLU A 64 -6.10 -8.40 -9.46
C GLU A 64 -6.97 -7.82 -8.34
N ALA A 65 -8.30 -7.97 -8.42
CA ALA A 65 -9.22 -7.45 -7.40
C ALA A 65 -8.74 -7.74 -5.97
N LEU A 66 -8.41 -6.69 -5.23
CA LEU A 66 -7.65 -6.77 -3.98
C LEU A 66 -8.56 -6.57 -2.77
N THR A 67 -8.33 -7.36 -1.72
CA THR A 67 -8.75 -7.04 -0.35
C THR A 67 -7.51 -7.01 0.54
N LYS A 68 -7.30 -5.92 1.30
CA LYS A 68 -6.19 -5.81 2.28
C LYS A 68 -6.66 -5.28 3.62
N THR A 69 -6.03 -5.70 4.71
CA THR A 69 -6.08 -4.96 5.99
C THR A 69 -5.00 -3.90 5.99
N TYR A 70 -5.29 -2.72 6.52
CA TYR A 70 -4.30 -1.64 6.62
C TYR A 70 -4.28 -1.05 8.03
N ALA A 71 -3.11 -0.52 8.40
CA ALA A 71 -2.91 0.37 9.54
C ALA A 71 -2.07 1.56 9.06
N ILE A 72 -2.67 2.75 9.11
CA ILE A 72 -2.03 4.03 8.82
C ILE A 72 -1.84 4.79 10.13
N VAL A 73 -0.61 5.19 10.40
CA VAL A 73 -0.24 5.90 11.63
C VAL A 73 0.51 7.16 11.25
N ASP A 74 0.08 8.29 11.78
CA ASP A 74 0.85 9.53 11.79
C ASP A 74 1.52 9.66 13.18
N ARG A 75 2.85 9.79 13.22
CA ARG A 75 3.63 9.97 14.45
C ARG A 75 4.44 11.26 14.40
N GLY A 76 3.76 12.39 14.57
CA GLY A 76 4.34 13.69 14.92
C GLY A 76 4.61 13.84 16.41
#